data_AF-A0A179FVN8-F1
#
_entry.id   AF-A0A179FVN8-F1
#
_cell.length_a   1.000
_cell.length_b   1.000
_cell.length_c   1.000
_cell.angle_alpha   90.00
_cell.angle_beta   90.00
_cell.angle_gamma   90.00
#
_symmetry.space_group_name_H-M   'P 1'
#
loop_
_entity.id
_entity.type
_entity.pdbx_description
1 polymer ?
#
loop_
_entity_poly.entity_id
_entity_poly.type
_entity_poly.pdbx_seq_one_letter_code
_entity_poly.pdbx_strand_id
1 'polypeptide(L)'
;MDTVSAGIYQNLQLIELYNPEGQGLAAHWNEFYPTYFAQVSEFARTYVADQVRFICRRFGTQTTEMAASVLLELDEIEDRIPKLKYKFED
;
A
#
# COMPACT_ATOMS: atom_id res chain seq x y z
N MET A 1 -13.03 -3.55 -7.52
CA MET A 1 -12.16 -2.52 -8.12
C MET A 1 -12.62 -1.16 -7.64
N ASP A 2 -11.66 -0.25 -7.39
CA ASP A 2 -11.99 1.16 -7.19
C ASP A 2 -12.36 1.84 -8.53
N THR A 3 -12.88 3.06 -8.47
CA THR A 3 -13.35 3.80 -9.65
C THR A 3 -12.25 4.02 -10.68
N VAL A 4 -11.00 4.20 -10.25
CA VAL A 4 -9.88 4.46 -11.15
C VAL A 4 -9.48 3.18 -11.87
N SER A 5 -9.35 2.07 -11.15
CA SER A 5 -9.01 0.77 -11.76
C SER A 5 -10.12 0.21 -12.64
N ALA A 6 -11.39 0.49 -12.33
CA ALA A 6 -12.51 0.21 -13.22
C ALA A 6 -12.44 1.04 -14.52
N GLY A 7 -12.09 2.33 -14.43
CA GLY A 7 -11.91 3.18 -15.61
C GLY A 7 -10.74 2.74 -16.50
N ILE A 8 -9.62 2.32 -15.90
CA ILE A 8 -8.49 1.75 -16.63
C ILE A 8 -8.89 0.46 -17.33
N TYR A 9 -9.59 -0.45 -16.65
CA TYR A 9 -10.10 -1.68 -17.24
C TYR A 9 -10.97 -1.41 -18.48
N GLN A 10 -11.89 -0.44 -18.39
CA GLN A 10 -12.74 -0.03 -19.53
C GLN A 10 -11.91 0.51 -20.70
N ASN A 11 -10.88 1.31 -20.42
CA ASN A 11 -9.98 1.80 -21.46
C ASN A 11 -9.21 0.67 -22.15
N LEU A 12 -8.79 -0.36 -21.40
CA LEU A 12 -8.12 -1.54 -21.97
C LEU A 12 -9.07 -2.35 -22.86
N GLN A 13 -10.34 -2.51 -22.46
CA GLN A 13 -11.36 -3.13 -23.32
C GLN A 13 -11.60 -2.35 -24.61
N LEU A 14 -11.59 -1.00 -24.53
CA LEU A 14 -11.70 -0.16 -25.72
C LEU A 14 -10.49 -0.33 -26.64
N ILE A 15 -9.28 -0.43 -26.10
CA ILE A 15 -8.07 -0.69 -26.89
C ILE A 15 -8.17 -2.05 -27.59
N GLU A 16 -8.59 -3.10 -26.87
CA GLU A 16 -8.79 -4.45 -27.44
C GLU A 16 -9.81 -4.46 -28.59
N LEU A 17 -10.86 -3.62 -28.50
CA LEU A 17 -11.88 -3.49 -29.54
C LEU A 17 -11.32 -2.92 -30.85
N TYR A 18 -10.39 -1.97 -30.77
CA TYR A 18 -9.86 -1.26 -31.93
C TYR A 18 -8.47 -1.73 -32.38
N ASN A 19 -7.77 -2.53 -31.56
CA ASN A 19 -6.47 -3.09 -31.87
C ASN A 19 -6.43 -4.60 -31.57
N PRO A 20 -6.52 -5.46 -32.60
CA PRO A 20 -6.45 -6.91 -32.44
C PRO A 20 -5.18 -7.43 -31.76
N GLU A 21 -4.05 -6.73 -31.89
CA GLU A 21 -2.79 -7.10 -31.22
C GLU A 21 -2.84 -6.85 -29.71
N GLY A 22 -3.79 -6.04 -29.24
CA GLY A 22 -3.98 -5.73 -27.83
C GLY A 22 -4.81 -6.75 -27.06
N GLN A 23 -5.27 -7.84 -27.69
CA GLN A 23 -6.10 -8.85 -27.02
C GLN A 23 -5.46 -9.40 -25.74
N GLY A 24 -6.20 -9.37 -24.63
CA GLY A 24 -5.78 -9.92 -23.35
C GLY A 24 -5.25 -8.89 -22.36
N LEU A 25 -5.08 -7.63 -22.76
CA LEU A 25 -4.72 -6.52 -21.86
C LEU A 25 -5.68 -6.37 -20.67
N ALA A 26 -6.99 -6.43 -20.91
CA ALA A 26 -8.00 -6.29 -19.87
C ALA A 26 -8.00 -7.50 -18.91
N ALA A 27 -7.77 -8.70 -19.44
CA ALA A 27 -7.62 -9.92 -18.63
C ALA A 27 -6.35 -9.86 -17.76
N HIS A 28 -5.22 -9.48 -18.36
CA HIS A 28 -3.94 -9.30 -17.67
C HIS A 28 -4.05 -8.22 -16.58
N TRP A 29 -4.74 -7.12 -16.85
CA TRP A 29 -5.02 -6.11 -15.82
C TRP A 29 -5.74 -6.70 -14.62
N ASN A 30 -6.82 -7.47 -14.82
CA ASN A 30 -7.55 -8.08 -13.70
C ASN A 30 -6.73 -9.12 -12.93
N GLU A 31 -5.86 -9.86 -13.61
CA GLU A 31 -5.03 -10.87 -12.98
C GLU A 31 -3.91 -10.25 -12.12
N PHE A 32 -3.23 -9.23 -12.66
CA PHE A 32 -2.02 -8.68 -12.04
C PHE A 32 -2.28 -7.46 -11.16
N TYR A 33 -3.33 -6.67 -11.43
CA TYR A 33 -3.62 -5.45 -10.67
C TYR A 33 -3.75 -5.72 -9.16
N PRO A 34 -4.61 -6.66 -8.69
CA PRO A 34 -4.77 -6.87 -7.24
C PRO A 34 -3.47 -7.32 -6.58
N THR A 35 -2.75 -8.23 -7.24
CA THR A 35 -1.49 -8.81 -6.73
C THR A 35 -0.39 -7.76 -6.62
N TYR A 36 -0.19 -6.94 -7.66
CA TYR A 36 0.82 -5.88 -7.68
C TYR A 36 0.57 -4.88 -6.55
N PHE A 37 -0.66 -4.41 -6.40
CA PHE A 37 -0.96 -3.40 -5.39
C PHE A 37 -0.96 -3.96 -3.97
N ALA A 38 -1.32 -5.24 -3.77
CA ALA A 38 -1.11 -5.93 -2.49
C ALA A 38 0.39 -5.98 -2.10
N GLN A 39 1.29 -6.20 -3.07
CA GLN A 39 2.75 -6.15 -2.83
C GLN A 39 3.21 -4.74 -2.46
N VAL A 40 2.67 -3.70 -3.10
CA VAL A 40 2.95 -2.30 -2.75
C VAL A 40 2.51 -1.99 -1.32
N SER A 41 1.32 -2.44 -0.92
CA SER A 41 0.82 -2.25 0.44
C SER A 41 1.63 -3.03 1.47
N GLU A 42 2.06 -4.26 1.16
CA GLU A 42 2.96 -5.02 2.02
C GLU A 42 4.33 -4.36 2.18
N PHE A 43 4.89 -3.83 1.10
CA PHE A 43 6.12 -3.05 1.15
C PHE A 43 5.96 -1.83 2.06
N ALA A 44 4.86 -1.07 1.91
CA ALA A 44 4.58 0.11 2.73
C ALA A 44 4.48 -0.25 4.22
N ARG A 45 3.74 -1.32 4.56
CA ARG A 45 3.62 -1.82 5.93
C ARG A 45 4.99 -2.19 6.52
N THR A 46 5.76 -2.97 5.77
CA THR A 46 7.10 -3.41 6.19
C THR A 46 8.03 -2.23 6.41
N TYR A 47 8.09 -1.31 5.45
CA TYR A 47 8.95 -0.13 5.53
C TYR A 47 8.62 0.72 6.77
N VAL A 48 7.34 1.03 7.00
CA VAL A 48 6.93 1.84 8.15
C VAL A 48 7.18 1.10 9.46
N ALA A 49 6.89 -0.21 9.54
CA ALA A 49 7.18 -1.02 10.72
C ALA A 49 8.68 -1.02 11.07
N ASP A 50 9.55 -1.10 10.06
CA ASP A 50 10.99 -1.05 10.28
C ASP A 50 11.48 0.33 10.75
N GLN A 51 10.88 1.42 10.26
CA GLN A 51 11.15 2.76 10.78
C GLN A 51 10.71 2.89 12.24
N VAL A 52 9.51 2.42 12.59
CA VAL A 52 9.03 2.41 14.00
C VAL A 52 10.01 1.64 14.88
N ARG A 53 10.39 0.42 14.51
CA ARG A 53 11.39 -0.38 15.24
C ARG A 53 12.75 0.30 15.36
N PHE A 54 13.18 1.03 14.34
CA PHE A 54 14.42 1.79 14.39
C PHE A 54 14.34 2.91 15.44
N ILE A 55 13.26 3.68 15.45
CA ILE A 55 13.08 4.79 16.38
C ILE A 55 12.90 4.27 17.82
N CYS A 56 12.11 3.21 18.02
CA CYS A 56 11.97 2.56 19.32
C CYS A 56 13.32 2.07 19.87
N ARG A 57 14.19 1.51 19.03
CA ARG A 57 15.56 1.14 19.45
C ARG A 57 16.42 2.35 19.81
N ARG A 58 16.24 3.49 19.13
CA ARG A 58 17.04 4.71 19.34
C ARG A 58 16.64 5.48 20.61
N PHE A 59 15.36 5.49 20.94
CA PHE A 59 14.78 6.30 22.02
C PHE A 59 14.29 5.49 23.23
N GLY A 60 14.06 4.18 23.10
CA GLY A 60 13.49 3.34 24.16
C GLY A 60 14.34 3.20 25.43
N THR A 61 15.61 3.57 25.39
CA THR A 61 16.50 3.60 26.57
C THR A 61 16.67 5.00 27.16
N GLN A 62 16.09 6.03 26.54
CA GLN A 62 16.18 7.41 26.99
C GLN A 62 15.01 7.71 27.93
N THR A 63 15.29 8.42 29.03
CA THR A 63 14.28 8.80 30.04
C THR A 63 13.85 10.25 29.94
N THR A 64 14.22 10.94 28.85
CA THR A 64 13.86 12.33 28.64
C THR A 64 12.37 12.45 28.29
N GLU A 65 11.73 13.54 28.71
CA GLU A 65 10.33 13.83 28.33
C GLU A 65 10.14 13.86 26.80
N MET A 66 11.17 14.32 26.07
CA MET A 66 11.20 14.28 24.61
C MET A 66 11.14 12.85 24.07
N ALA A 67 11.89 11.91 24.65
CA ALA A 67 11.85 10.51 24.23
C ALA A 67 10.47 9.89 24.49
N ALA A 68 9.85 10.21 25.64
CA ALA A 68 8.50 9.75 25.96
C ALA A 68 7.46 10.29 24.95
N SER A 69 7.54 11.57 24.58
CA SER A 69 6.65 12.18 23.57
C SER A 69 6.80 11.52 22.20
N VAL A 70 8.03 11.26 21.77
CA VAL A 70 8.30 10.59 20.48
C VAL A 70 7.76 9.16 20.46
N LEU A 71 7.92 8.41 21.55
CA LEU A 71 7.38 7.05 21.65
C LEU A 71 5.85 7.03 21.66
N LEU A 72 5.20 8.01 22.30
CA LEU A 72 3.74 8.14 22.27
C LEU A 72 3.21 8.40 20.85
N GLU A 73 3.84 9.30 20.09
CA GLU A 73 3.46 9.56 18.69
C GLU A 73 3.68 8.33 17.79
N LEU A 74 4.67 7.48 18.12
CA LEU A 74 4.95 6.26 17.37
C LEU A 74 3.86 5.19 17.54
N ASP A 75 3.26 5.06 18.73
CA ASP A 75 2.16 4.13 18.96
C ASP A 75 0.98 4.43 18.02
N GLU A 76 0.66 5.72 17.80
CA GLU A 76 -0.38 6.12 16.83
C GLU A 76 -0.03 5.75 15.39
N ILE A 77 1.26 5.78 15.03
CA ILE A 77 1.73 5.36 13.71
C ILE A 77 1.63 3.85 13.57
N GLU A 78 1.98 3.09 14.62
CA GLU A 78 1.90 1.63 14.64
C GLU A 78 0.47 1.14 14.42
N ASP A 79 -0.51 1.76 15.06
CA ASP A 79 -1.95 1.49 14.87
C ASP A 79 -2.46 1.77 13.44
N ARG A 80 -1.74 2.59 12.67
CA ARG A 80 -2.08 2.90 11.28
C ARG A 80 -1.46 1.94 10.29
N ILE A 81 -0.40 1.20 10.65
CA ILE A 81 0.29 0.28 9.75
C ILE A 81 -0.68 -0.74 9.10
N PRO A 82 -1.57 -1.43 9.84
CA PRO A 82 -2.50 -2.39 9.23
C PRO A 82 -3.47 -1.76 8.21
N LYS A 83 -3.66 -0.43 8.28
CA LYS A 83 -4.55 0.36 7.41
C LYS A 83 -3.83 0.88 6.16
N LEU A 84 -2.53 0.63 6.00
CA LEU A 84 -1.76 0.95 4.80
C LEU A 84 -2.06 -0.06 3.68
N LYS A 85 -3.31 -0.09 3.24
CA LYS A 85 -3.82 -0.94 2.17
C LYS A 85 -4.80 -0.19 1.28
N TYR A 86 -4.96 -0.65 0.05
CA TYR A 86 -5.98 -0.14 -0.83
C TYR A 86 -7.37 -0.64 -0.39
N LYS A 87 -8.41 0.14 -0.69
CA LYS A 87 -9.80 -0.17 -0.31
C LYS A 87 -10.33 -1.50 -0.85
N PHE A 88 -9.72 -2.04 -1.90
CA PHE A 88 -10.14 -3.32 -2.47
C PHE A 88 -9.52 -4.52 -1.74
N GLU A 89 -8.57 -4.30 -0.82
CA GLU A 89 -7.96 -5.32 0.06
C GLU A 89 -8.70 -5.46 1.40
N ASP A 90 -9.85 -4.80 1.56
CA ASP A 90 -10.73 -4.87 2.73
C ASP A 90 -11.71 -6.05 2.69
#